data_AF-A0A949XJI0-F1
#
_entry.id   AF-A0A949XJI0-F1
#
_cell.length_a   1.000
_cell.length_b   1.000
_cell.length_c   1.000
_cell.angle_alpha   90.00
_cell.angle_beta   90.00
_cell.angle_gamma   90.00
#
_symmetry.space_group_name_H-M   'P 1'
#
loop_
_entity.id
_entity.type
_entity.pdbx_description
1 polymer ?
#
loop_
_entity_poly.entity_id
_entity_poly.type
_entity_poly.pdbx_seq_one_letter_code
_entity_poly.pdbx_strand_id
1 'polypeptide(L)'
;MPRSLLVLSLMLALRAVATSQIASAPCRPVHLTAEQDHQRMMDLLHIQSLRPGADPKHPDSPNAVNYDEAKANPYPDVPDPLRLENGREVTTANMWWQKRRPELIKDFDRDVYGRVPSDVPAVHWEVSSSGEGQEGDIPVIKKSLVG
;
A
#
# COMPACT_ATOMS: atom_id res chain seq x y z
N MET A 1 1.69 -1.04 -87.34
CA MET A 1 0.75 -1.85 -86.56
C MET A 1 1.48 -3.10 -86.06
N PRO A 2 1.26 -3.62 -84.84
CA PRO A 2 1.00 -2.99 -83.52
C PRO A 2 2.14 -3.30 -82.52
N ARG A 3 2.75 -2.34 -81.82
CA ARG A 3 2.48 -1.89 -80.43
C ARG A 3 1.86 -2.95 -79.50
N SER A 4 2.69 -3.57 -78.65
CA SER A 4 2.23 -4.32 -77.47
C SER A 4 2.80 -3.66 -76.21
N LEU A 5 1.89 -3.12 -75.38
CA LEU A 5 2.13 -2.49 -74.09
C LEU A 5 2.10 -3.58 -73.01
N LEU A 6 3.19 -3.77 -72.29
CA LEU A 6 3.24 -4.65 -71.13
C LEU A 6 2.91 -3.81 -69.88
N VAL A 7 1.71 -3.98 -69.35
CA VAL A 7 1.26 -3.32 -68.10
C VAL A 7 1.72 -4.18 -66.93
N LEU A 8 2.78 -3.73 -66.24
CA LEU A 8 3.24 -4.34 -65.00
C LEU A 8 2.40 -3.79 -63.84
N SER A 9 1.41 -4.57 -63.40
CA SER A 9 0.55 -4.22 -62.27
C SER A 9 1.30 -4.50 -60.96
N LEU A 10 1.72 -3.45 -60.27
CA LEU A 10 2.37 -3.51 -58.96
C LEU A 10 1.28 -3.56 -57.87
N MET A 11 0.97 -4.75 -57.37
CA MET A 11 0.11 -4.91 -56.20
C MET A 11 0.84 -4.46 -54.92
N LEU A 12 0.47 -3.28 -54.42
CA LEU A 12 0.89 -2.78 -53.12
C LEU A 12 0.06 -3.48 -52.03
N ALA A 13 0.62 -4.50 -51.38
CA ALA A 13 0.00 -5.17 -50.25
C ALA A 13 0.06 -4.26 -49.01
N LEU A 14 -1.07 -3.67 -48.64
CA LEU A 14 -1.23 -2.91 -47.40
C LEU A 14 -1.23 -3.90 -46.22
N ARG A 15 -0.09 -3.99 -45.50
CA ARG A 15 0.00 -4.76 -44.26
C ARG A 15 -0.69 -3.98 -43.14
N ALA A 16 -1.84 -4.48 -42.69
CA ALA A 16 -2.42 -4.08 -41.42
C ALA A 16 -1.46 -4.47 -40.28
N VAL A 17 -0.86 -3.47 -39.63
CA VAL A 17 -0.12 -3.67 -38.38
C VAL A 17 -1.19 -3.83 -37.30
N ALA A 18 -1.43 -5.07 -36.87
CA ALA A 18 -2.20 -5.34 -35.67
C ALA A 18 -1.36 -4.89 -34.47
N THR A 19 -1.73 -3.76 -33.85
CA THR A 19 -1.22 -3.40 -32.52
C THR A 19 -1.73 -4.43 -31.52
N SER A 20 -0.83 -5.30 -31.05
CA SER A 20 -1.07 -6.19 -29.92
C SER A 20 -1.28 -5.34 -28.66
N GLN A 21 -2.53 -5.05 -28.31
CA GLN A 21 -2.85 -4.61 -26.96
C GLN A 21 -2.61 -5.80 -26.04
N ILE A 22 -1.50 -5.76 -25.28
CA ILE A 22 -1.34 -6.63 -24.13
C ILE A 22 -2.33 -6.13 -23.09
N ALA A 23 -3.57 -6.60 -23.17
CA ALA A 23 -4.52 -6.47 -22.09
C ALA A 23 -3.94 -7.29 -20.93
N SER A 24 -3.41 -6.61 -19.91
CA SER A 24 -3.02 -7.23 -18.65
C SER A 24 -4.25 -7.92 -18.08
N ALA A 25 -4.25 -9.27 -18.11
CA ALA A 25 -5.28 -10.06 -17.48
C ALA A 25 -5.40 -9.61 -16.00
N PRO A 26 -6.62 -9.47 -15.46
CA PRO A 26 -6.77 -9.12 -14.06
C PRO A 26 -6.04 -10.16 -13.21
N CYS A 27 -5.14 -9.68 -12.34
CA CYS A 27 -4.42 -10.52 -11.40
C CYS A 27 -5.45 -11.30 -10.60
N ARG A 28 -5.52 -12.62 -10.81
CA ARG A 28 -6.45 -13.47 -10.06
C ARG A 28 -6.00 -13.48 -8.59
N PRO A 29 -6.93 -13.35 -7.62
CA PRO A 29 -6.59 -13.46 -6.22
C PRO A 29 -5.83 -14.76 -5.95
N VAL A 30 -4.65 -14.66 -5.33
CA VAL A 30 -3.90 -15.84 -4.91
C VAL A 30 -4.49 -16.27 -3.56
N HIS A 31 -5.04 -17.48 -3.50
CA HIS A 31 -5.59 -18.02 -2.27
C HIS A 31 -4.47 -18.71 -1.48
N LEU A 32 -3.80 -17.96 -0.61
CA LEU A 32 -2.83 -18.50 0.36
C LEU A 32 -3.46 -18.49 1.76
N THR A 33 -3.07 -19.46 2.58
CA THR A 33 -3.26 -19.33 4.03
C THR A 33 -2.29 -18.28 4.59
N ALA A 34 -2.57 -17.77 5.80
CA ALA A 34 -1.67 -16.82 6.46
C ALA A 34 -0.23 -17.37 6.61
N GLU A 35 -0.09 -18.66 6.92
CA GLU A 35 1.23 -19.33 7.03
C GLU A 35 1.96 -19.38 5.69
N GLN A 36 1.25 -19.71 4.60
CA GLN A 36 1.84 -19.79 3.27
C GLN A 36 2.27 -18.42 2.74
N ASP A 37 1.44 -17.39 2.95
CA ASP A 37 1.77 -16.02 2.56
C ASP A 37 2.96 -15.47 3.36
N HIS A 38 2.99 -15.72 4.67
CA HIS A 38 4.11 -15.37 5.53
C HIS A 38 5.42 -16.04 5.06
N GLN A 39 5.41 -17.35 4.81
CA GLN A 39 6.61 -18.05 4.31
C GLN A 39 7.06 -17.50 2.96
N ARG A 40 6.13 -17.23 2.04
CA ARG A 40 6.44 -16.63 0.75
C ARG A 40 7.09 -15.24 0.92
N MET A 41 6.60 -14.43 1.85
CA MET A 41 7.19 -13.12 2.16
C MET A 41 8.61 -13.27 2.71
N MET A 42 8.85 -14.22 3.62
CA MET A 42 10.18 -14.54 4.13
C MET A 42 11.14 -14.91 2.99
N ASP A 43 10.70 -15.76 2.06
CA ASP A 43 11.50 -16.19 0.91
C ASP A 43 11.84 -15.03 -0.03
N LEU A 44 10.85 -14.18 -0.35
CA LEU A 44 11.01 -13.01 -1.23
C LEU A 44 11.94 -11.95 -0.64
N LEU A 45 11.90 -11.75 0.67
CA LEU A 45 12.76 -10.81 1.38
C LEU A 45 14.09 -11.43 1.81
N HIS A 46 14.31 -12.71 1.50
CA HIS A 46 15.50 -13.48 1.87
C HIS A 46 15.75 -13.52 3.38
N ILE A 47 14.67 -13.58 4.17
CA ILE A 47 14.73 -13.71 5.62
C ILE A 47 14.68 -15.20 5.98
N GLN A 48 15.70 -15.68 6.69
CA GLN A 48 15.78 -17.09 7.10
C GLN A 48 14.95 -17.41 8.34
N SER A 49 14.93 -16.49 9.31
CA SER A 49 14.18 -16.63 10.56
C SER A 49 13.87 -15.26 11.16
N LEU A 50 12.77 -15.18 11.90
CA LEU A 50 12.43 -14.01 12.71
C LEU A 50 12.70 -14.32 14.18
N ARG A 51 13.05 -13.27 14.94
CA ARG A 51 13.10 -13.36 16.39
C ARG A 51 11.69 -13.64 16.92
N PRO A 52 11.50 -14.62 17.82
CA PRO A 52 10.21 -14.85 18.46
C PRO A 52 9.68 -13.58 19.13
N GLY A 53 8.36 -13.41 19.11
CA GLY A 53 7.69 -12.37 19.90
C GLY A 53 7.83 -12.62 21.40
N ALA A 54 7.53 -11.62 22.23
CA ALA A 54 7.53 -11.81 23.68
C ALA A 54 6.38 -12.74 24.13
N ASP A 55 6.61 -13.55 25.16
CA ASP A 55 5.57 -14.39 25.76
C ASP A 55 4.95 -13.67 26.98
N PRO A 56 3.69 -13.21 26.90
CA PRO A 56 3.03 -12.53 28.00
C PRO A 56 2.48 -13.49 29.07
N LYS A 57 2.38 -14.81 28.78
CA LYS A 57 1.74 -15.80 29.66
C LYS A 57 2.70 -16.42 30.67
N HIS A 58 3.98 -16.47 30.35
CA HIS A 58 5.00 -17.13 31.18
C HIS A 58 6.12 -16.14 31.56
N PRO A 59 6.09 -15.59 32.79
CA PRO A 59 7.10 -14.65 33.27
C PRO A 59 8.53 -15.21 33.32
N ASP A 60 8.66 -16.53 33.47
CA ASP A 60 9.96 -17.22 33.54
C ASP A 60 10.48 -17.70 32.18
N SER A 61 9.77 -17.37 31.08
CA SER A 61 10.20 -17.74 29.74
C SER A 61 11.43 -16.94 29.29
N PRO A 62 12.29 -17.49 28.41
CA PRO A 62 13.46 -16.77 27.89
C PRO A 62 13.11 -15.45 27.15
N ASN A 63 11.87 -15.31 26.68
CA ASN A 63 11.34 -14.17 25.94
C ASN A 63 10.17 -13.50 26.70
N ALA A 64 10.17 -13.55 28.04
CA ALA A 64 9.16 -12.88 28.84
C ALA A 64 9.12 -11.35 28.58
N VAL A 65 7.94 -10.76 28.72
CA VAL A 65 7.74 -9.31 28.59
C VAL A 65 8.52 -8.58 29.70
N ASN A 66 9.25 -7.52 29.33
CA ASN A 66 9.93 -6.67 30.30
C ASN A 66 8.95 -5.69 30.96
N TYR A 67 8.91 -5.68 32.29
CA TYR A 67 8.18 -4.69 33.11
C TYR A 67 9.12 -3.86 34.01
N ASP A 68 10.43 -4.08 33.90
CA ASP A 68 11.46 -3.36 34.66
C ASP A 68 11.90 -2.12 33.85
N GLU A 69 11.56 -0.94 34.35
CA GLU A 69 11.87 0.35 33.70
C GLU A 69 13.37 0.54 33.51
N ALA A 70 14.21 0.02 34.42
CA ALA A 70 15.66 0.13 34.29
C ALA A 70 16.21 -0.61 33.07
N LYS A 71 15.42 -1.54 32.49
CA LYS A 71 15.73 -2.30 31.27
C LYS A 71 14.94 -1.82 30.05
N ALA A 72 14.06 -0.83 30.21
CA ALA A 72 13.12 -0.42 29.16
C ALA A 72 13.75 0.47 28.07
N ASN A 73 14.96 0.98 28.27
CA ASN A 73 15.64 1.85 27.29
C ASN A 73 17.00 1.30 26.77
N PRO A 74 17.04 0.11 26.15
CA PRO A 74 18.27 -0.46 25.61
C PRO A 74 18.72 0.21 24.28
N TYR A 75 17.83 0.96 23.61
CA TYR A 75 18.10 1.64 22.34
C TYR A 75 17.74 3.13 22.44
N PRO A 76 18.57 3.94 23.14
CA PRO A 76 18.24 5.34 23.43
C PRO A 76 18.31 6.25 22.20
N ASP A 77 19.02 5.83 21.15
CA ASP A 77 19.23 6.61 19.94
C ASP A 77 18.03 6.46 18.99
N VAL A 78 17.09 7.40 19.07
CA VAL A 78 15.95 7.50 18.15
C VAL A 78 16.24 8.50 17.02
N PRO A 79 15.75 8.24 15.79
CA PRO A 79 15.89 9.20 14.69
C PRO A 79 15.27 10.55 15.02
N ASP A 80 16.01 11.64 14.76
CA ASP A 80 15.52 13.00 15.00
C ASP A 80 14.39 13.36 14.00
N PRO A 81 13.16 13.63 14.47
CA PRO A 81 12.06 14.00 13.60
C PRO A 81 12.29 15.36 12.91
N LEU A 82 13.08 16.26 13.50
CA LEU A 82 13.38 17.58 12.98
C LEU A 82 14.67 17.62 12.15
N ARG A 83 15.10 16.47 11.63
CA ARG A 83 16.22 16.36 10.70
C ARG A 83 15.74 15.77 9.38
N LEU A 84 15.98 16.48 8.28
CA LEU A 84 15.72 15.97 6.93
C LEU A 84 16.64 14.78 6.64
N GLU A 85 16.27 13.94 5.68
CA GLU A 85 17.08 12.80 5.24
C GLU A 85 18.51 13.21 4.81
N ASN A 86 18.67 14.42 4.28
CA ASN A 86 19.97 14.98 3.90
C ASN A 86 20.80 15.55 5.07
N GLY A 87 20.33 15.39 6.32
CA GLY A 87 21.01 15.83 7.53
C GLY A 87 20.78 17.29 7.94
N ARG A 88 20.04 18.08 7.16
CA ARG A 88 19.70 19.47 7.53
C ARG A 88 18.61 19.53 8.59
N GLU A 89 18.74 20.48 9.51
CA GLU A 89 17.72 20.74 10.53
C GLU A 89 16.46 21.40 9.94
N VAL A 90 15.31 21.01 10.47
CA VAL A 90 14.00 21.58 10.20
C VAL A 90 13.74 22.67 11.23
N THR A 91 13.93 23.93 10.82
CA THR A 91 13.83 25.08 11.73
C THR A 91 12.52 25.85 11.62
N THR A 92 11.65 25.50 10.67
CA THR A 92 10.38 26.20 10.43
C THR A 92 9.23 25.23 10.16
N ALA A 93 8.01 25.64 10.51
CA ALA A 93 6.80 24.88 10.21
C ALA A 93 6.59 24.67 8.70
N ASN A 94 6.98 25.64 7.87
CA ASN A 94 6.90 25.51 6.42
C ASN A 94 7.79 24.36 5.92
N MET A 95 9.06 24.31 6.37
CA MET A 95 9.95 23.19 6.05
C MET A 95 9.39 21.84 6.50
N TRP A 96 8.74 21.78 7.67
CA TRP A 96 8.08 20.57 8.13
C TRP A 96 7.01 20.09 7.15
N TRP A 97 6.04 20.94 6.82
CA TRP A 97 4.91 20.57 5.97
C TRP A 97 5.31 20.28 4.53
N GLN A 98 6.28 21.03 3.98
CA GLN A 98 6.66 20.93 2.57
C GLN A 98 7.78 19.92 2.30
N LYS A 99 8.56 19.51 3.31
CA LYS A 99 9.73 18.63 3.15
C LYS A 99 9.70 17.45 4.11
N ARG A 100 9.83 17.69 5.41
CA ARG A 100 10.07 16.60 6.36
C ARG A 100 8.89 15.65 6.53
N ARG A 101 7.66 16.18 6.59
CA ARG A 101 6.46 15.35 6.72
C ARG A 101 6.26 14.43 5.51
N PRO A 102 6.40 14.89 4.26
CA PRO A 102 6.41 14.01 3.10
C PRO A 102 7.47 12.89 3.14
N GLU A 103 8.69 13.18 3.59
CA GLU A 103 9.75 12.17 3.79
C GLU A 103 9.29 11.08 4.78
N LEU A 104 8.80 11.50 5.95
CA LEU A 104 8.30 10.57 6.96
C LEU A 104 7.16 9.69 6.43
N ILE A 105 6.18 10.26 5.74
CA ILE A 105 5.06 9.49 5.16
C ILE A 105 5.61 8.44 4.19
N LYS A 106 6.56 8.81 3.32
CA LYS A 106 7.17 7.87 2.38
C LYS A 106 7.90 6.73 3.09
N ASP A 107 8.59 7.00 4.19
CA ASP A 107 9.28 5.97 4.97
C ASP A 107 8.28 5.01 5.64
N PHE A 108 7.23 5.54 6.27
CA PHE A 108 6.17 4.71 6.87
C PHE A 108 5.42 3.87 5.82
N ASP A 109 5.10 4.46 4.67
CA ASP A 109 4.44 3.74 3.56
C ASP A 109 5.35 2.65 2.97
N ARG A 110 6.66 2.85 2.96
CA ARG A 110 7.62 1.89 2.41
C ARG A 110 7.92 0.75 3.38
N ASP A 111 8.13 1.07 4.65
CA ASP A 111 8.79 0.18 5.60
C ASP A 111 7.87 -0.32 6.73
N VAL A 112 6.70 0.28 6.93
CA VAL A 112 5.81 -0.03 8.07
C VAL A 112 4.42 -0.48 7.62
N TYR A 113 3.70 0.36 6.88
CA TYR A 113 2.27 0.15 6.60
C TYR A 113 1.98 -0.32 5.18
N GLY A 114 2.83 0.00 4.21
CA GLY A 114 2.56 -0.23 2.79
C GLY A 114 1.93 0.99 2.10
N ARG A 115 2.12 1.08 0.78
CA ARG A 115 1.54 2.13 -0.07
C ARG A 115 0.11 1.79 -0.47
N VAL A 116 -0.76 2.80 -0.45
CA VAL A 116 -2.07 2.73 -1.10
C VAL A 116 -1.87 2.71 -2.62
N PRO A 117 -2.35 1.69 -3.35
CA PRO A 117 -2.27 1.67 -4.81
C PRO A 117 -3.00 2.86 -5.45
N SER A 118 -2.50 3.35 -6.58
CA SER A 118 -3.09 4.51 -7.27
C SER A 118 -4.47 4.23 -7.88
N ASP A 119 -4.82 2.96 -8.03
CA ASP A 119 -6.03 2.45 -8.67
C ASP A 119 -7.05 1.90 -7.65
N VAL A 120 -6.92 2.25 -6.37
CA VAL A 120 -7.92 1.89 -5.36
C VAL A 120 -9.28 2.51 -5.75
N PRO A 121 -10.33 1.70 -5.91
CA PRO A 121 -11.64 2.19 -6.33
C PRO A 121 -12.26 3.08 -5.25
N ALA A 122 -12.99 4.12 -5.68
CA ALA A 122 -13.76 4.94 -4.77
C ALA A 122 -14.90 4.13 -4.14
N VAL A 123 -15.10 4.33 -2.84
CA VAL A 123 -16.26 3.76 -2.13
C VAL A 123 -17.40 4.77 -2.20
N HIS A 124 -18.53 4.35 -2.76
CA HIS A 124 -19.73 5.17 -2.91
C HIS A 124 -20.80 4.69 -1.94
N TRP A 125 -21.22 5.57 -1.03
CA TRP A 125 -22.33 5.31 -0.11
C TRP A 125 -23.52 6.21 -0.44
N GLU A 126 -24.72 5.65 -0.37
CA GLU A 126 -25.98 6.37 -0.55
C GLU A 126 -26.86 6.21 0.69
N VAL A 127 -27.56 7.28 1.06
CA VAL A 127 -28.55 7.22 2.15
C VAL A 127 -29.81 6.54 1.62
N SER A 128 -30.08 5.33 2.09
CA SER A 128 -31.29 4.58 1.71
C SER A 128 -32.52 5.02 2.50
N SER A 129 -32.35 5.48 3.75
CA SER A 129 -33.42 6.06 4.55
C SER A 129 -32.88 7.01 5.62
N SER A 130 -33.71 7.98 6.02
CA SER A 130 -33.44 8.90 7.13
C SER A 130 -34.72 9.12 7.93
N GLY A 131 -34.63 9.09 9.25
CA GLY A 131 -35.77 9.32 10.14
C GLY A 131 -35.33 9.85 11.49
N GLU A 132 -36.26 10.49 12.19
CA GLU A 132 -36.07 10.87 13.59
C GLU A 132 -36.24 9.65 14.49
N GLY A 133 -35.51 9.61 15.59
CA GLY A 133 -35.62 8.59 16.61
C GLY A 133 -35.20 9.12 17.97
N GLN A 134 -35.24 8.25 18.97
CA GLN A 134 -34.69 8.51 20.30
C GLN A 134 -33.65 7.43 20.62
N GLU A 135 -32.59 7.83 21.33
CA GLU A 135 -31.64 6.93 21.97
C GLU A 135 -31.59 7.32 23.45
N GLY A 136 -32.19 6.49 24.32
CA GLY A 136 -32.60 6.93 25.65
C GLY A 136 -33.57 8.14 25.55
N ASP A 137 -33.29 9.20 26.31
CA ASP A 137 -34.09 10.44 26.32
C ASP A 137 -33.59 11.52 25.32
N ILE A 138 -32.65 11.17 24.43
CA ILE A 138 -32.04 12.13 23.48
C ILE A 138 -32.63 11.92 22.08
N PRO A 139 -33.22 12.97 21.46
CA PRO A 139 -33.68 12.88 20.07
C PRO A 139 -32.48 12.83 19.10
N VAL A 140 -32.56 11.93 18.11
CA VAL A 140 -31.50 11.66 17.13
C VAL A 140 -32.06 11.55 15.71
N ILE A 141 -31.21 11.74 14.70
CA ILE A 141 -31.51 11.42 13.29
C ILE A 141 -30.80 10.11 12.95
N LYS A 142 -31.56 9.08 12.60
CA LYS A 142 -31.06 7.77 12.15
C LYS A 142 -31.02 7.75 10.63
N LYS A 143 -29.85 7.47 10.06
CA LYS A 143 -29.65 7.30 8.61
C LYS A 143 -29.15 5.88 8.33
N SER A 144 -29.79 5.21 7.38
CA SER A 144 -29.31 3.95 6.81
C SER A 144 -28.51 4.23 5.56
N LEU A 145 -27.33 3.62 5.44
CA LEU A 145 -26.43 3.76 4.30
C LEU A 145 -26.34 2.43 3.54
N VAL A 146 -26.28 2.49 2.22
CA VAL A 146 -26.00 1.36 1.32
C VAL A 146 -24.82 1.71 0.42
N GLY A 147 -23.99 0.74 0.09
CA GLY A 147 -22.76 0.90 -0.70
C GLY A 147 -21.99 -0.40 -0.82
#